data_AF-A0AAX2IZ80-F1
#
_entry.id   AF-A0AAX2IZ80-F1
#
_cell.length_a   1.000
_cell.length_b   1.000
_cell.length_c   1.000
_cell.angle_alpha   90.00
_cell.angle_beta   90.00
_cell.angle_gamma   90.00
#
_symmetry.space_group_name_H-M   'P 1'
#
loop_
_entity.id
_entity.type
_entity.pdbx_description
1 polymer ?
#
loop_
_entity_poly.entity_id
_entity_poly.type
_entity_poly.pdbx_seq_one_letter_code
_entity_poly.pdbx_strand_id
1 'polypeptide(L)'
;MASVKEIDALLPQTQCGECGYAGCLPYAEALAQGVAPINKCPPGGVETVKALGKLLHVDSSPYLKEAIESTRAPSVAVINEEECIGCTKCIKACPVDAIIGSGKLMHAIITHECTGCGLCVDPCPVDCIEMVSLPATGYDKDLARQRYNAKQMRQLRDEHEKQQIYRERKKLSDHTQDVQAKQSYILQALARVKAKKTYE
;
A
#
# COMPACT_ATOMS: atom_id res chain seq x y z
N MET A 1 -8.00 -13.14 27.45
CA MET A 1 -7.12 -12.25 26.67
C MET A 1 -7.92 -11.74 25.49
N ALA A 2 -7.94 -10.44 25.25
CA ALA A 2 -8.65 -9.87 24.11
C ALA A 2 -8.06 -10.40 22.80
N SER A 3 -8.91 -10.69 21.82
CA SER A 3 -8.47 -11.14 20.50
C SER A 3 -7.93 -9.98 19.67
N VAL A 4 -7.02 -10.27 18.73
CA VAL A 4 -6.51 -9.28 17.76
C VAL A 4 -7.65 -8.59 17.02
N LYS A 5 -8.71 -9.33 16.68
CA LYS A 5 -9.88 -8.80 15.97
C LYS A 5 -10.66 -7.76 16.78
N GLU A 6 -10.80 -7.97 18.09
CA GLU A 6 -11.46 -7.00 18.97
C GLU A 6 -10.66 -5.72 19.10
N ILE A 7 -9.32 -5.83 19.21
CA ILE A 7 -8.42 -4.68 19.27
C ILE A 7 -8.44 -3.91 17.95
N ASP A 8 -8.31 -4.60 16.81
CA ASP A 8 -8.35 -4.01 15.47
C ASP A 8 -9.66 -3.22 15.25
N ALA A 9 -10.80 -3.74 15.70
CA ALA A 9 -12.08 -3.06 15.58
C ALA A 9 -12.19 -1.73 16.36
N LEU A 10 -11.34 -1.51 17.36
CA LEU A 10 -11.27 -0.25 18.12
C LEU A 10 -10.39 0.80 17.44
N LEU A 11 -9.48 0.40 16.55
CA LEU A 11 -8.60 1.33 15.86
C LEU A 11 -9.38 2.15 14.82
N PRO A 12 -8.89 3.36 14.45
CA PRO A 12 -9.59 4.24 13.52
C PRO A 12 -9.59 3.72 12.07
N GLN A 13 -8.77 2.71 11.74
CA GLN A 13 -8.70 2.11 10.39
C GLN A 13 -8.21 3.08 9.30
N THR A 14 -7.37 4.05 9.65
CA THR A 14 -6.75 4.98 8.67
C THR A 14 -5.67 4.32 7.81
N GLN A 15 -5.02 3.27 8.32
CA GLN A 15 -3.87 2.58 7.69
C GLN A 15 -2.67 3.50 7.39
N CYS A 16 -2.52 4.60 8.13
CA CYS A 16 -1.49 5.63 7.89
C CYS A 16 -0.06 5.21 8.27
N GLY A 17 0.09 4.29 9.22
CA GLY A 17 1.40 3.84 9.71
C GLY A 17 2.16 4.83 10.59
N GLU A 18 1.55 5.96 11.00
CA GLU A 18 2.15 6.96 11.90
C GLU A 18 2.57 6.37 13.26
N CYS A 19 1.98 5.25 13.66
CA CYS A 19 2.32 4.51 14.88
C CYS A 19 3.61 3.67 14.77
N GLY A 20 4.25 3.63 13.60
CA GLY A 20 5.43 2.80 13.30
C GLY A 20 5.11 1.37 12.85
N TYR A 21 3.84 1.02 12.68
CA TYR A 21 3.39 -0.26 12.15
C TYR A 21 2.85 -0.09 10.72
N ALA A 22 2.87 -1.15 9.91
CA ALA A 22 2.44 -1.08 8.51
C ALA A 22 0.92 -0.79 8.31
N GLY A 23 0.13 -0.87 9.38
CA GLY A 23 -1.31 -0.62 9.37
C GLY A 23 -1.94 -0.86 10.74
N CYS A 24 -3.26 -0.85 10.80
CA CYS A 24 -4.01 -1.05 12.05
C CYS A 24 -3.86 -2.49 12.57
N LEU A 25 -3.96 -3.49 11.70
CA LEU A 25 -3.89 -4.90 12.11
C LEU A 25 -2.55 -5.28 12.77
N PRO A 26 -1.37 -4.95 12.21
CA PRO A 26 -0.10 -5.25 12.88
C PRO A 26 0.06 -4.54 14.23
N TYR A 27 -0.49 -3.33 14.39
CA TYR A 27 -0.50 -2.67 15.70
C TYR A 27 -1.42 -3.40 16.68
N ALA A 28 -2.59 -3.87 16.23
CA ALA A 28 -3.49 -4.68 17.04
C ALA A 28 -2.86 -6.02 17.49
N GLU A 29 -2.07 -6.66 16.62
CA GLU A 29 -1.29 -7.86 16.96
C GLU A 29 -0.24 -7.56 18.04
N ALA A 30 0.49 -6.47 17.90
CA ALA A 30 1.50 -6.06 18.88
C ALA A 30 0.87 -5.73 20.26
N LEU A 31 -0.32 -5.13 20.27
CA LEU A 31 -1.10 -4.90 21.50
C LEU A 31 -1.57 -6.21 22.13
N ALA A 32 -2.09 -7.15 21.33
CA ALA A 32 -2.52 -8.47 21.81
C ALA A 32 -1.37 -9.27 22.44
N GLN A 33 -0.16 -9.10 21.92
CA GLN A 33 1.07 -9.72 22.42
C GLN A 33 1.69 -8.97 23.62
N GLY A 34 1.19 -7.78 23.96
CA GLY A 34 1.73 -6.96 25.04
C GLY A 34 3.10 -6.33 24.75
N VAL A 35 3.48 -6.24 23.47
CA VAL A 35 4.78 -5.68 23.04
C VAL A 35 4.70 -4.23 22.56
N ALA A 36 3.50 -3.64 22.60
CA ALA A 36 3.27 -2.23 22.25
C ALA A 36 2.44 -1.53 23.33
N PRO A 37 2.70 -0.23 23.61
CA PRO A 37 1.84 0.57 24.47
C PRO A 37 0.58 1.02 23.72
N ILE A 38 -0.49 1.30 24.45
CA ILE A 38 -1.84 1.60 23.91
C ILE A 38 -1.98 2.98 23.25
N ASN A 39 -0.95 3.82 23.29
CA ASN A 39 -1.01 5.24 22.97
C ASN A 39 -0.35 5.67 21.67
N LYS A 40 0.10 4.72 20.84
CA LYS A 40 0.83 5.01 19.61
C LYS A 40 -0.02 5.46 18.42
N CYS A 41 -1.33 5.68 18.57
CA CYS A 41 -2.22 5.95 17.43
C CYS A 41 -2.66 7.43 17.38
N PRO A 42 -1.91 8.32 16.69
CA PRO A 42 -2.28 9.72 16.47
C PRO A 42 -3.71 9.95 15.95
N PRO A 43 -4.20 9.25 14.90
CA PRO A 43 -5.56 9.50 14.41
C PRO A 43 -6.65 8.98 15.34
N GLY A 44 -6.32 8.05 16.25
CA GLY A 44 -7.27 7.48 17.21
C GLY A 44 -7.39 8.29 18.50
N GLY A 45 -6.34 9.04 18.83
CA GLY A 45 -6.26 9.94 19.97
C GLY A 45 -6.71 9.33 21.31
N VAL A 46 -7.13 10.21 22.21
CA VAL A 46 -7.54 9.86 23.58
C VAL A 46 -8.66 8.82 23.62
N GLU A 47 -9.60 8.89 22.69
CA GLU A 47 -10.75 7.97 22.63
C GLU A 47 -10.29 6.53 22.40
N THR A 48 -9.37 6.34 21.45
CA THR A 48 -8.79 5.02 21.16
C THR A 48 -7.99 4.51 22.34
N VAL A 49 -7.17 5.35 22.98
CA VAL A 49 -6.39 4.96 24.17
C VAL A 49 -7.29 4.47 25.30
N LYS A 50 -8.38 5.19 25.60
CA LYS A 50 -9.34 4.79 26.64
C LYS A 50 -10.05 3.47 26.28
N ALA A 51 -10.47 3.32 25.02
CA ALA A 51 -11.13 2.10 24.56
C ALA A 51 -10.21 0.88 24.65
N LEU A 52 -8.95 1.03 24.24
CA LEU A 52 -7.92 -0.01 24.34
C LEU A 52 -7.61 -0.35 25.79
N GLY A 53 -7.42 0.65 26.66
CA GLY A 53 -7.17 0.44 28.10
C GLY A 53 -8.29 -0.36 28.76
N LYS A 54 -9.55 -0.05 28.43
CA LYS A 54 -10.72 -0.80 28.90
C LYS A 54 -10.71 -2.25 28.41
N LEU A 55 -10.45 -2.49 27.13
CA LEU A 55 -10.47 -3.84 26.53
C LEU A 55 -9.31 -4.71 27.04
N LEU A 56 -8.13 -4.12 27.22
CA LEU A 56 -6.90 -4.81 27.61
C LEU A 56 -6.69 -4.85 29.12
N HIS A 57 -7.58 -4.23 29.90
CA HIS A 57 -7.45 -4.06 31.35
C HIS A 57 -6.14 -3.36 31.76
N VAL A 58 -5.74 -2.32 31.00
CA VAL A 58 -4.56 -1.49 31.24
C VAL A 58 -5.02 -0.10 31.68
N ASP A 59 -4.40 0.46 32.73
CA ASP A 59 -4.66 1.85 33.13
C ASP A 59 -4.22 2.80 32.02
N SER A 60 -5.19 3.58 31.52
CA SER A 60 -4.96 4.54 30.43
C SER A 60 -4.43 5.89 30.91
N SER A 61 -4.55 6.19 32.20
CA SER A 61 -4.22 7.50 32.79
C SER A 61 -2.80 8.01 32.46
N PRO A 62 -1.75 7.18 32.52
CA PRO A 62 -0.38 7.63 32.21
C PRO A 62 -0.19 8.06 30.76
N TYR A 63 -1.03 7.57 29.86
CA TYR A 63 -0.88 7.74 28.43
C TYR A 63 -1.65 8.94 27.85
N LEU A 64 -2.59 9.51 28.61
CA LEU A 64 -3.54 10.50 28.08
C LEU A 64 -2.85 11.80 27.65
N LYS A 65 -1.81 12.23 28.36
CA LYS A 65 -1.08 13.46 28.02
C LYS A 65 -0.41 13.35 26.64
N GLU A 66 0.37 12.28 26.44
CA GLU A 66 1.04 12.02 25.15
C GLU A 66 0.02 11.77 24.03
N ALA A 67 -1.10 11.11 24.33
CA ALA A 67 -2.17 10.92 23.36
C ALA A 67 -2.74 12.28 22.89
N ILE A 68 -2.95 13.24 23.78
CA ILE A 68 -3.43 14.59 23.41
C ILE A 68 -2.40 15.31 22.51
N GLU A 69 -1.13 15.28 22.91
CA GLU A 69 -0.04 15.96 22.19
C GLU A 69 0.22 15.37 20.79
N SER A 70 0.03 14.05 20.63
CA SER A 70 0.22 13.35 19.37
C SER A 70 -1.04 13.28 18.50
N THR A 71 -2.23 13.60 19.03
CA THR A 71 -3.47 13.52 18.26
C THR A 71 -3.47 14.55 17.13
N ARG A 72 -3.83 14.11 15.92
CA ARG A 72 -4.11 15.01 14.80
C ARG A 72 -5.59 15.07 14.48
N ALA A 73 -6.05 16.21 14.00
CA ALA A 73 -7.43 16.39 13.57
C ALA A 73 -7.78 15.43 12.40
N PRO A 74 -9.05 14.99 12.31
CA PRO A 74 -9.55 14.36 11.09
C PRO A 74 -9.29 15.27 9.89
N SER A 75 -8.98 14.69 8.74
CA SER A 75 -8.64 15.44 7.54
C SER A 75 -9.05 14.69 6.29
N VAL A 76 -9.23 15.38 5.18
CA VAL A 76 -9.47 14.79 3.86
C VAL A 76 -8.42 15.31 2.87
N ALA A 77 -8.00 14.45 1.94
CA ALA A 77 -7.13 14.89 0.85
C ALA A 77 -7.95 15.69 -0.18
N VAL A 78 -7.36 16.73 -0.75
CA VAL A 78 -7.90 17.52 -1.86
C VAL A 78 -6.84 17.61 -2.94
N ILE A 79 -7.21 17.37 -4.19
CA ILE A 79 -6.31 17.44 -5.35
C ILE A 79 -6.58 18.76 -6.08
N ASN A 80 -5.54 19.54 -6.34
CA ASN A 80 -5.61 20.71 -7.21
C ASN A 80 -5.71 20.25 -8.68
N GLU A 81 -6.82 20.61 -9.32
CA GLU A 81 -7.15 20.25 -10.70
C GLU A 81 -6.15 20.81 -11.70
N GLU A 82 -5.73 22.06 -11.53
CA GLU A 82 -4.91 22.78 -12.50
C GLU A 82 -3.47 22.22 -12.59
N GLU A 83 -3.02 21.56 -11.53
CA GLU A 83 -1.65 21.04 -11.41
C GLU A 83 -1.57 19.52 -11.63
N CYS A 84 -2.70 18.81 -11.52
CA CYS A 84 -2.71 17.35 -11.61
C CYS A 84 -2.40 16.83 -13.03
N ILE A 85 -1.21 16.25 -13.21
CA ILE A 85 -0.76 15.67 -14.48
C ILE A 85 -1.27 14.24 -14.78
N GLY A 86 -2.08 13.65 -13.91
CA GLY A 86 -2.64 12.31 -14.15
C GLY A 86 -1.61 11.16 -14.08
N CYS A 87 -0.61 11.23 -13.19
CA CYS A 87 0.49 10.24 -13.11
C CYS A 87 0.14 8.89 -12.44
N THR A 88 -1.02 8.77 -11.80
CA THR A 88 -1.56 7.60 -11.06
C THR A 88 -0.81 7.14 -9.81
N LYS A 89 0.24 7.85 -9.36
CA LYS A 89 1.00 7.47 -8.15
C LYS A 89 0.16 7.55 -6.87
N CYS A 90 -0.68 8.58 -6.73
CA CYS A 90 -1.60 8.74 -5.60
C CYS A 90 -2.62 7.59 -5.49
N ILE A 91 -3.17 7.11 -6.60
CA ILE A 91 -4.10 5.95 -6.64
C ILE A 91 -3.42 4.70 -6.05
N LYS A 92 -2.17 4.44 -6.45
CA LYS A 92 -1.42 3.29 -5.95
C LYS A 92 -1.18 3.39 -4.45
N ALA A 93 -0.86 4.59 -3.96
CA ALA A 93 -0.56 4.85 -2.56
C ALA A 93 -1.79 4.84 -1.63
N CYS A 94 -2.97 5.19 -2.12
CA CYS A 94 -4.18 5.28 -1.30
C CYS A 94 -4.60 3.90 -0.75
N PRO A 95 -4.50 3.61 0.55
CA PRO A 95 -4.73 2.26 1.09
C PRO A 95 -6.17 1.77 0.92
N VAL A 96 -7.13 2.69 0.82
CA VAL A 96 -8.57 2.39 0.76
C VAL A 96 -9.19 2.66 -0.62
N ASP A 97 -8.38 2.90 -1.65
CA ASP A 97 -8.85 3.22 -3.01
C ASP A 97 -9.89 4.36 -3.04
N ALA A 98 -9.68 5.43 -2.26
CA ALA A 98 -10.56 6.60 -2.23
C ALA A 98 -10.26 7.62 -3.34
N ILE A 99 -9.34 7.31 -4.27
CA ILE A 99 -8.93 8.20 -5.36
C ILE A 99 -9.36 7.58 -6.68
N ILE A 100 -10.09 8.35 -7.49
CA ILE A 100 -10.55 7.95 -8.81
C ILE A 100 -9.86 8.76 -9.90
N GLY A 101 -9.73 8.16 -11.08
CA GLY A 101 -9.21 8.80 -12.30
C GLY A 101 -8.39 7.81 -13.12
N SER A 102 -7.70 8.31 -14.14
CA SER A 102 -6.94 7.48 -15.08
C SER A 102 -5.65 8.18 -15.50
N GLY A 103 -4.77 7.44 -16.16
CA GLY A 103 -3.53 7.99 -16.71
C GLY A 103 -3.82 9.18 -17.63
N LYS A 104 -3.11 10.28 -17.41
CA LYS A 104 -3.24 11.55 -18.17
C LYS A 104 -4.60 12.26 -18.01
N LEU A 105 -5.42 11.85 -17.05
CA LEU A 105 -6.64 12.55 -16.65
C LEU A 105 -6.52 13.03 -15.21
N MET A 106 -7.28 14.06 -14.85
CA MET A 106 -7.37 14.53 -13.47
C MET A 106 -7.86 13.40 -12.56
N HIS A 107 -7.28 13.33 -11.36
CA HIS A 107 -7.78 12.48 -10.29
C HIS A 107 -8.64 13.28 -9.32
N ALA A 108 -9.61 12.61 -8.69
CA ALA A 108 -10.47 13.19 -7.66
C ALA A 108 -10.52 12.29 -6.43
N ILE A 109 -10.74 12.91 -5.27
CA ILE A 109 -10.91 12.22 -3.98
C ILE A 109 -12.40 11.99 -3.72
N ILE A 110 -12.77 10.76 -3.40
CA ILE A 110 -14.08 10.44 -2.84
C ILE A 110 -14.01 10.73 -1.34
N THR A 111 -14.52 11.90 -0.94
CA THR A 111 -14.33 12.47 0.40
C THR A 111 -14.79 11.55 1.54
N HIS A 112 -15.91 10.86 1.39
CA HIS A 112 -16.48 9.96 2.40
C HIS A 112 -15.78 8.58 2.47
N GLU A 113 -14.91 8.26 1.51
CA GLU A 113 -14.08 7.05 1.52
C GLU A 113 -12.64 7.36 1.97
N CYS A 114 -12.24 8.64 1.95
CA CYS A 114 -10.92 9.08 2.36
C CYS A 114 -10.78 9.00 3.88
N THR A 115 -9.80 8.22 4.35
CA THR A 115 -9.51 8.10 5.77
C THR A 115 -8.64 9.22 6.33
N GLY A 116 -8.16 10.11 5.47
CA GLY A 116 -7.24 11.17 5.87
C GLY A 116 -5.82 10.68 6.18
N CYS A 117 -5.39 9.54 5.63
CA CYS A 117 -4.09 8.93 5.95
C CYS A 117 -2.86 9.70 5.46
N GLY A 118 -2.99 10.63 4.51
CA GLY A 118 -1.88 11.42 3.98
C GLY A 118 -0.92 10.68 3.05
N LEU A 119 -1.02 9.35 2.90
CA LEU A 119 -0.09 8.54 2.10
C LEU A 119 -0.04 8.91 0.60
N CYS A 120 -1.01 9.66 0.10
CA CYS A 120 -1.02 10.14 -1.29
C CYS A 120 -0.18 11.39 -1.54
N VAL A 121 0.21 12.13 -0.50
CA VAL A 121 0.92 13.41 -0.61
C VAL A 121 2.33 13.20 -1.18
N ASP A 122 3.21 12.51 -0.46
CA ASP A 122 4.62 12.31 -0.87
C ASP A 122 4.82 11.67 -2.26
N PRO A 123 3.96 10.73 -2.71
CA PRO A 123 4.09 10.15 -4.05
C PRO A 123 3.72 11.10 -5.20
N CYS A 124 3.08 12.24 -4.93
CA CYS A 124 2.68 13.20 -5.96
C CYS A 124 3.90 13.95 -6.51
N PRO A 125 4.27 13.82 -7.79
CA PRO A 125 5.49 14.42 -8.32
C PRO A 125 5.39 15.93 -8.57
N VAL A 126 4.20 16.51 -8.40
CA VAL A 126 3.88 17.92 -8.63
C VAL A 126 3.27 18.56 -7.39
N ASP A 127 3.28 17.86 -6.24
CA ASP A 127 2.79 18.34 -4.95
C ASP A 127 1.38 18.95 -4.94
N CYS A 128 0.51 18.54 -5.88
CA CYS A 128 -0.84 19.10 -6.02
C CYS A 128 -1.89 18.54 -5.02
N ILE A 129 -1.47 17.93 -3.91
CA ILE A 129 -2.38 17.27 -2.95
C ILE A 129 -2.22 17.88 -1.57
N GLU A 130 -3.30 18.43 -1.03
CA GLU A 130 -3.35 19.05 0.29
C GLU A 130 -4.25 18.27 1.25
N MET A 131 -3.91 18.32 2.55
CA MET A 131 -4.75 17.75 3.61
C MET A 131 -5.57 18.85 4.27
N VAL A 132 -6.88 18.81 4.09
CA VAL A 132 -7.82 19.77 4.68
C VAL A 132 -8.41 19.19 5.96
N SER A 133 -8.23 19.89 7.08
CA SER A 133 -8.78 19.49 8.38
C SER A 133 -10.31 19.56 8.39
N LEU A 134 -10.93 18.57 9.03
CA LEU A 134 -12.37 18.43 9.21
C LEU A 134 -12.73 18.57 10.70
N PRO A 135 -13.94 19.06 11.02
CA PRO A 135 -14.41 19.15 12.40
C PRO A 135 -14.66 17.76 13.03
N ALA A 136 -14.91 16.74 12.23
CA ALA A 136 -15.17 15.37 12.66
C ALA A 136 -14.76 14.36 11.59
N THR A 137 -14.63 13.08 11.97
CA THR A 137 -14.39 11.97 11.04
C THR A 137 -15.57 11.79 10.09
N GLY A 138 -15.32 11.86 8.78
CA GLY A 138 -16.35 11.78 7.74
C GLY A 138 -16.47 10.43 7.02
N TYR A 139 -15.78 9.38 7.48
CA TYR A 139 -15.77 8.06 6.87
C TYR A 139 -16.23 6.97 7.85
N ASP A 140 -16.73 5.87 7.30
CA ASP A 140 -17.05 4.66 8.07
C ASP A 140 -15.81 3.79 8.24
N LYS A 141 -15.40 3.54 9.49
CA LYS A 141 -14.17 2.77 9.80
C LYS A 141 -14.26 1.31 9.37
N ASP A 142 -15.44 0.69 9.40
CA ASP A 142 -15.62 -0.70 9.02
C ASP A 142 -15.55 -0.85 7.50
N LEU A 143 -16.14 0.09 6.77
CA LEU A 143 -16.01 0.18 5.33
C LEU A 143 -14.56 0.48 4.92
N ALA A 144 -13.87 1.40 5.59
CA ALA A 144 -12.46 1.68 5.34
C ALA A 144 -11.59 0.41 5.50
N ARG A 145 -11.81 -0.35 6.57
CA ARG A 145 -11.14 -1.65 6.78
C ARG A 145 -11.45 -2.65 5.66
N GLN A 146 -12.71 -2.79 5.27
CA GLN A 146 -13.11 -3.68 4.18
C GLN A 146 -12.42 -3.32 2.86
N ARG A 147 -12.37 -2.02 2.52
CA ARG A 147 -11.73 -1.51 1.31
C ARG A 147 -10.22 -1.74 1.32
N TYR A 148 -9.57 -1.47 2.45
CA TYR A 148 -8.15 -1.79 2.63
C TYR A 148 -7.86 -3.26 2.38
N ASN A 149 -8.61 -4.16 3.02
CA ASN A 149 -8.45 -5.60 2.84
C ASN A 149 -8.71 -6.02 1.38
N ALA A 150 -9.73 -5.45 0.73
CA ALA A 150 -10.03 -5.72 -0.67
C ALA A 150 -8.89 -5.27 -1.60
N LYS A 151 -8.26 -4.11 -1.33
CA LYS A 151 -7.09 -3.63 -2.06
C LYS A 151 -5.89 -4.56 -1.87
N GLN A 152 -5.58 -4.95 -0.63
CA GLN A 152 -4.48 -5.87 -0.35
C GLN A 152 -4.65 -7.20 -1.10
N MET A 153 -5.86 -7.77 -1.10
CA MET A 153 -6.15 -9.00 -1.84
C MET A 153 -5.99 -8.83 -3.36
N ARG A 154 -6.33 -7.66 -3.91
CA ARG A 154 -6.13 -7.35 -5.33
C ARG A 154 -4.63 -7.28 -5.66
N GLN A 155 -3.86 -6.55 -4.86
CA GLN A 155 -2.41 -6.42 -5.04
C GLN A 155 -1.70 -7.77 -4.98
N LEU A 156 -2.06 -8.62 -4.02
CA LEU A 156 -1.51 -9.98 -3.90
C LEU A 156 -1.80 -10.83 -5.14
N ARG A 157 -3.01 -10.72 -5.72
CA ARG A 157 -3.37 -11.41 -6.97
C ARG A 157 -2.52 -10.91 -8.14
N ASP A 158 -2.42 -9.60 -8.31
CA ASP A 158 -1.64 -8.97 -9.38
C ASP A 158 -0.14 -9.33 -9.27
N GLU A 159 0.40 -9.37 -8.06
CA GLU A 159 1.78 -9.79 -7.79
C GLU A 159 2.00 -11.26 -8.13
N HIS A 160 1.08 -12.13 -7.71
CA HIS A 160 1.16 -13.54 -8.02
C HIS A 160 1.12 -13.78 -9.54
N GLU A 161 0.19 -13.15 -10.24
CA GLU A 161 0.08 -13.24 -11.70
C GLU A 161 1.36 -12.77 -12.41
N LYS A 162 1.90 -11.60 -12.03
CA LYS A 162 3.17 -11.10 -12.57
C LYS A 162 4.33 -12.06 -12.32
N GLN A 163 4.39 -12.69 -11.15
CA GLN A 163 5.42 -13.69 -10.84
C GLN A 163 5.30 -14.94 -11.72
N GLN A 164 4.08 -15.41 -12.01
CA GLN A 164 3.88 -16.54 -12.91
C GLN A 164 4.32 -16.21 -14.33
N ILE A 165 3.85 -15.08 -14.88
CA ILE A 165 4.24 -14.61 -16.21
C ILE A 165 5.76 -14.46 -16.33
N TYR A 166 6.40 -13.91 -15.30
CA TYR A 166 7.87 -13.81 -15.26
C TYR A 166 8.56 -15.17 -15.32
N ARG A 167 8.09 -16.15 -14.54
CA ARG A 167 8.62 -17.52 -14.53
C ARG A 167 8.44 -18.21 -15.87
N GLU A 168 7.28 -18.06 -16.51
CA GLU A 168 6.99 -18.60 -17.83
C GLU A 168 7.91 -18.00 -18.91
N ARG A 169 8.04 -16.66 -18.93
CA ARG A 169 8.96 -15.97 -19.84
C ARG A 169 10.41 -16.41 -19.64
N LYS A 170 10.85 -16.62 -18.41
CA LYS A 170 12.19 -17.11 -18.10
C LYS A 170 12.42 -18.54 -18.61
N LYS A 171 11.44 -19.44 -18.46
CA LYS A 171 11.49 -20.80 -19.01
C LYS A 171 11.57 -20.78 -20.56
N LEU A 172 10.83 -19.88 -21.20
CA LEU A 172 10.88 -19.68 -22.65
C LEU A 172 12.22 -19.13 -23.15
N SER A 173 12.92 -18.30 -22.36
CA SER A 173 14.24 -17.77 -22.74
C SER A 173 15.39 -18.78 -22.56
N ASP A 174 15.22 -19.80 -21.72
CA ASP A 174 16.25 -20.81 -21.40
C ASP A 174 16.31 -21.97 -22.42
N HIS A 175 15.79 -21.79 -23.64
CA HIS A 175 15.80 -22.84 -24.64
C HIS A 175 17.21 -23.13 -25.18
N THR A 176 17.85 -24.11 -24.55
CA THR A 176 19.05 -24.84 -24.99
C THR A 176 19.00 -25.27 -26.47
N GLN A 177 17.79 -25.45 -27.00
CA GLN A 177 17.53 -25.75 -28.42
C GLN A 177 17.92 -24.59 -29.37
N ASP A 178 17.76 -23.33 -28.97
CA ASP A 178 18.15 -22.17 -29.79
C ASP A 178 19.68 -22.03 -29.86
N VAL A 179 20.39 -22.37 -28.79
CA VAL A 179 21.87 -22.37 -28.74
C VAL A 179 22.45 -23.46 -29.64
N GLN A 180 21.93 -24.69 -29.57
CA GLN A 180 22.36 -25.80 -30.43
C GLN A 180 22.00 -25.57 -31.92
N ALA A 181 20.84 -24.99 -32.20
CA ALA A 181 20.44 -24.63 -33.56
C ALA A 181 21.38 -23.54 -34.15
N LYS A 182 21.76 -22.52 -33.37
CA LYS A 182 22.72 -21.50 -33.80
C LYS A 182 24.13 -22.08 -34.03
N GLN A 183 24.61 -22.96 -33.17
CA GLN A 183 25.92 -23.61 -33.35
C GLN A 183 25.97 -24.47 -34.62
N SER A 184 24.91 -25.28 -34.88
CA SER A 184 24.87 -26.13 -36.07
C SER A 184 24.82 -25.31 -37.37
N TYR A 185 24.09 -24.20 -37.38
CA TYR A 185 24.05 -23.26 -38.50
C TYR A 185 25.43 -22.64 -38.81
N ILE A 186 26.14 -22.16 -37.78
CA ILE A 186 27.48 -21.58 -37.93
C ILE A 186 28.47 -22.62 -38.47
N LEU A 187 28.43 -23.85 -37.97
CA LEU A 187 29.29 -24.94 -38.43
C LEU A 187 29.03 -25.28 -39.91
N GLN A 188 27.75 -25.34 -40.34
CA GLN A 188 27.41 -25.54 -41.75
C GLN A 188 27.88 -24.38 -42.64
N ALA A 189 27.78 -23.14 -42.17
CA ALA A 189 28.28 -21.97 -42.92
C ALA A 189 29.80 -22.02 -43.10
N LEU A 190 30.56 -22.35 -42.04
CA LEU A 190 32.01 -22.52 -42.09
C LEU A 190 32.44 -23.65 -43.03
N ALA A 191 31.69 -24.76 -43.04
CA ALA A 191 31.94 -25.88 -43.96
C ALA A 191 31.76 -25.47 -45.43
N ARG A 192 30.73 -24.68 -45.76
CA ARG A 192 30.52 -24.16 -47.12
C ARG A 192 31.64 -23.24 -47.58
N VAL A 193 32.17 -22.39 -46.67
CA VAL A 193 33.29 -21.49 -46.97
C VAL A 193 34.59 -22.28 -47.19
N LYS A 194 34.86 -23.30 -46.34
CA LYS A 194 36.00 -24.20 -46.54
C LYS A 194 35.92 -24.96 -47.86
N ALA A 195 34.75 -25.49 -48.20
CA ALA A 195 34.54 -26.19 -49.46
C ALA A 195 34.78 -25.29 -50.67
N LYS A 196 34.43 -24.00 -50.62
CA LYS A 196 34.74 -23.05 -51.70
C LYS A 196 36.24 -22.76 -51.84
N LYS A 197 36.99 -22.77 -50.73
CA LYS A 197 38.46 -22.52 -50.73
C LYS A 197 39.30 -23.71 -51.21
N THR A 198 38.73 -24.91 -51.31
CA THR A 198 39.46 -26.11 -51.76
C THR A 198 39.37 -26.37 -53.27
N TYR A 199 38.67 -25.52 -54.04
CA TYR A 199 38.53 -25.61 -55.50
C TYR A 199 39.21 -24.45 -56.26
N GLU A 200 40.04 -23.65 -55.57
CA GLU A 200 40.99 -22.69 -56.14
C GLU A 200 42.42 -23.23 -55.99
#